data_AF-A0AAJ2D128-F1
#
_entry.id   AF-A0AAJ2D128-F1
#
_cell.length_a   1.000
_cell.length_b   1.000
_cell.length_c   1.000
_cell.angle_alpha   90.00
_cell.angle_beta   90.00
_cell.angle_gamma   90.00
#
_symmetry.space_group_name_H-M   'P 1'
#
loop_
_entity.id
_entity.type
_entity.pdbx_description
1 polymer ?
#
loop_
_entity_poly.entity_id
_entity_poly.type
_entity_poly.pdbx_seq_one_letter_code
_entity_poly.pdbx_strand_id
1 'polypeptide(L)'
;MIKNYVPTKYKNYNKKPFTKQSAKKVLSAYLLLLISLIVIQIFDKKKETHQNFLSIQSIGAVILFVLSLIVYLLFDKKNIQKYLALIMYFSSILFTFFAIAFFSFLAENPVKVFIESISLLFILLIFLEFVYMLIVFISLKINNLNLRDMVAMFIMNGVSLLGIGLIVLSEAKDNISFGVFGATAIIAGLLILATFHYPRVLHYWKRQSDIDSNVSVYGNSIEMMKNKRTKK
;
A
#
# COMPACT_ATOMS: atom_id res chain seq x y z
N MET A 1 0.25 -12.15 -18.89
CA MET A 1 -0.63 -11.29 -18.07
C MET A 1 0.15 -10.45 -17.05
N ILE A 2 0.90 -11.05 -16.09
CA ILE A 2 1.61 -10.33 -15.00
C ILE A 2 2.54 -9.20 -15.49
N LYS A 3 3.34 -9.41 -16.56
CA LYS A 3 4.23 -8.37 -17.11
C LYS A 3 3.48 -7.11 -17.59
N ASN A 4 2.23 -7.28 -18.01
CA ASN A 4 1.40 -6.21 -18.58
C ASN A 4 0.31 -5.73 -17.60
N TYR A 5 0.30 -6.26 -16.37
CA TYR A 5 -0.62 -5.85 -15.32
C TYR A 5 -0.29 -4.45 -14.78
N VAL A 6 0.99 -4.07 -14.69
CA VAL A 6 1.37 -2.76 -14.14
C VAL A 6 1.24 -1.65 -15.19
N PRO A 7 0.47 -0.57 -14.90
CA PRO A 7 0.37 0.58 -15.79
C PRO A 7 1.72 1.25 -16.03
N THR A 8 1.90 1.85 -17.21
CA THR A 8 3.20 2.42 -17.63
C THR A 8 3.71 3.47 -16.64
N LYS A 9 2.81 4.33 -16.13
CA LYS A 9 3.11 5.35 -15.10
C LYS A 9 3.76 4.76 -13.84
N TYR A 10 3.40 3.54 -13.45
CA TYR A 10 3.87 2.91 -12.22
C TYR A 10 5.05 1.96 -12.41
N LYS A 11 5.47 1.70 -13.66
CA LYS A 11 6.63 0.84 -13.96
C LYS A 11 7.94 1.35 -13.34
N ASN A 12 8.16 2.67 -13.32
CA ASN A 12 9.39 3.21 -12.74
C ASN A 12 9.46 3.03 -11.21
N TYR A 13 8.31 2.97 -10.56
CA TYR A 13 8.22 2.76 -9.12
C TYR A 13 8.27 1.28 -8.76
N ASN A 14 7.81 0.38 -9.63
CA ASN A 14 7.83 -1.06 -9.38
C ASN A 14 9.24 -1.69 -9.39
N LYS A 15 10.25 -0.97 -9.91
CA LYS A 15 11.66 -1.40 -9.91
C LYS A 15 12.47 -0.86 -8.74
N LYS A 16 11.95 0.13 -8.02
CA LYS A 16 12.71 0.76 -6.92
C LYS A 16 12.80 -0.22 -5.74
N PRO A 17 13.98 -0.58 -5.26
CA PRO A 17 14.11 -1.46 -4.10
C PRO A 17 13.55 -0.77 -2.85
N PHE A 18 13.16 -1.59 -1.88
CA PHE A 18 12.94 -1.16 -0.51
C PHE A 18 14.27 -0.82 0.17
N THR A 19 14.24 0.15 1.07
CA THR A 19 15.44 0.62 1.77
C THR A 19 15.19 0.69 3.26
N LYS A 20 16.25 0.83 4.06
CA LYS A 20 16.13 1.14 5.49
C LYS A 20 15.30 2.39 5.74
N GLN A 21 15.37 3.37 4.84
CA GLN A 21 14.53 4.57 4.89
C GLN A 21 13.05 4.26 4.67
N SER A 22 12.72 3.26 3.85
CA SER A 22 11.34 2.75 3.73
C SER A 22 10.85 2.17 5.06
N ALA A 23 11.69 1.37 5.74
CA ALA A 23 11.37 0.81 7.05
C ALA A 23 11.17 1.91 8.10
N LYS A 24 12.01 2.95 8.09
CA LYS A 24 11.84 4.13 8.96
C LYS A 24 10.49 4.81 8.76
N LYS A 25 10.00 4.93 7.52
CA LYS A 25 8.69 5.54 7.23
C LYS A 25 7.54 4.72 7.81
N VAL A 26 7.57 3.39 7.64
CA VAL A 26 6.56 2.49 8.21
C VAL A 26 6.59 2.58 9.74
N LEU A 27 7.79 2.52 10.34
CA LEU A 27 7.97 2.69 11.78
C LEU A 27 7.39 4.03 12.29
N SER A 28 7.67 5.14 11.61
CA SER A 28 7.13 6.45 11.99
C SER A 28 5.61 6.53 11.86
N ALA A 29 5.01 5.83 10.89
CA ALA A 29 3.56 5.79 10.73
C ALA A 29 2.89 5.07 11.91
N TYR A 30 3.43 3.92 12.33
CA TYR A 30 2.94 3.22 13.52
C TYR A 30 3.19 4.00 14.81
N LEU A 31 4.32 4.71 14.92
CA LEU A 31 4.57 5.58 16.07
C LEU A 31 3.51 6.68 16.16
N LEU A 32 3.18 7.33 15.05
CA LEU A 32 2.14 8.35 14.98
C LEU A 32 0.78 7.77 15.37
N LEU A 33 0.43 6.59 14.84
CA LEU A 33 -0.81 5.90 15.22
C LEU A 33 -0.86 5.59 16.73
N LEU A 34 0.24 5.10 17.31
CA LEU A 34 0.30 4.81 18.75
C LEU A 34 0.10 6.06 19.61
N ILE A 35 0.77 7.16 19.26
CA ILE A 35 0.58 8.45 19.95
C ILE A 35 -0.89 8.87 19.88
N SER A 36 -1.51 8.78 18.70
CA SER A 36 -2.93 9.12 18.53
C SER A 36 -3.87 8.22 19.35
N LEU A 37 -3.59 6.92 19.43
CA LEU A 37 -4.39 5.98 20.22
C LEU A 37 -4.24 6.23 21.73
N ILE A 38 -3.04 6.55 22.20
CA ILE A 38 -2.80 6.94 23.60
C ILE A 38 -3.60 8.19 23.95
N VAL A 39 -3.61 9.20 23.06
CA VAL A 39 -4.43 10.40 23.25
C VAL A 39 -5.90 10.02 23.40
N ILE A 40 -6.44 9.18 22.51
CA ILE A 40 -7.83 8.71 22.62
C ILE A 40 -8.06 7.98 23.95
N GLN A 41 -7.17 7.10 24.39
CA GLN A 41 -7.31 6.37 25.66
C GLN A 41 -7.39 7.29 26.89
N ILE A 42 -6.68 8.42 26.88
CA ILE A 42 -6.69 9.37 27.99
C ILE A 42 -8.01 10.15 28.06
N PHE A 43 -8.57 10.50 26.90
CA PHE A 43 -9.74 11.39 26.82
C PHE A 43 -11.08 10.66 26.65
N ASP A 44 -11.09 9.42 26.14
CA ASP A 44 -12.32 8.69 25.81
C ASP A 44 -12.85 7.90 27.02
N LYS A 45 -13.87 8.44 27.69
CA LYS A 45 -14.57 7.78 28.81
C LYS A 45 -15.82 6.99 28.37
N LYS A 46 -15.89 6.57 27.10
CA LYS A 46 -17.05 5.86 26.54
C LYS A 46 -17.22 4.43 27.09
N LYS A 47 -18.34 3.80 26.71
CA LYS A 47 -18.79 2.45 27.07
C LYS A 47 -17.70 1.37 26.89
N GLU A 48 -17.82 0.28 27.66
CA GLU A 48 -16.88 -0.86 27.70
C GLU A 48 -16.53 -1.44 26.31
N THR A 49 -17.50 -1.55 25.40
CA THR A 49 -17.26 -2.04 24.03
C THR A 49 -16.31 -1.15 23.21
N HIS A 50 -16.31 0.16 23.44
CA HIS A 50 -15.37 1.08 22.80
C HIS A 50 -13.96 0.91 23.37
N GLN A 51 -13.86 0.70 24.68
CA GLN A 51 -12.59 0.46 25.36
C GLN A 51 -11.96 -0.85 24.91
N ASN A 52 -12.74 -1.91 24.71
CA ASN A 52 -12.25 -3.18 24.16
C ASN A 52 -11.73 -3.01 22.73
N PHE A 53 -12.48 -2.29 21.87
CA PHE A 53 -12.05 -2.01 20.50
C PHE A 53 -10.74 -1.20 20.46
N LEU A 54 -10.63 -0.16 21.30
CA LEU A 54 -9.42 0.65 21.47
C LEU A 54 -8.23 -0.14 22.01
N SER A 55 -8.47 -1.06 22.95
CA SER A 55 -7.44 -1.92 23.52
C SER A 55 -6.89 -2.90 22.48
N ILE A 56 -7.77 -3.57 21.72
CA ILE A 56 -7.38 -4.47 20.62
C ILE A 56 -6.55 -3.72 19.59
N GLN A 57 -6.99 -2.52 19.19
CA GLN A 57 -6.26 -1.70 18.24
C GLN A 57 -4.89 -1.24 18.78
N SER A 58 -4.82 -0.88 20.07
CA SER A 58 -3.56 -0.45 20.68
C SER A 58 -2.56 -1.60 20.75
N ILE A 59 -2.99 -2.79 21.19
CA ILE A 59 -2.15 -4.00 21.24
C ILE A 59 -1.65 -4.34 19.83
N GLY A 60 -2.54 -4.35 18.84
CA GLY A 60 -2.17 -4.62 17.45
C GLY A 60 -1.16 -3.60 16.89
N ALA A 61 -1.34 -2.31 17.19
CA ALA A 61 -0.41 -1.27 16.78
C ALA A 61 0.97 -1.43 17.45
N VAL A 62 1.03 -1.82 18.73
CA VAL A 62 2.29 -2.10 19.44
C VAL A 62 3.04 -3.27 18.79
N ILE A 63 2.33 -4.37 18.50
CA ILE A 63 2.93 -5.54 17.86
C ILE A 63 3.54 -5.15 16.50
N LEU A 64 2.80 -4.41 15.67
CA LEU A 64 3.26 -3.98 14.34
C LEU A 64 4.37 -2.93 14.42
N PHE A 65 4.38 -2.08 15.45
CA PHE A 65 5.47 -1.16 15.72
C PHE A 65 6.77 -1.92 16.05
N VAL A 66 6.73 -2.89 16.97
CA VAL A 66 7.89 -3.71 17.34
C VAL A 66 8.40 -4.50 16.13
N LEU A 67 7.48 -5.08 15.35
CA LEU A 67 7.82 -5.76 14.09
C LEU A 67 8.54 -4.81 13.11
N SER A 68 8.02 -3.60 12.95
CA SER A 68 8.62 -2.56 12.09
C SER A 68 9.98 -2.09 12.60
N LEU A 69 10.18 -2.06 13.92
CA LEU A 69 11.45 -1.72 14.55
C LEU A 69 12.50 -2.80 14.26
N ILE A 70 12.14 -4.08 14.40
CA ILE A 70 13.00 -5.21 14.04
C ILE A 70 13.40 -5.12 12.57
N VAL A 71 12.45 -4.85 11.68
CA VAL A 71 12.72 -4.65 10.25
C VAL A 71 13.71 -3.51 10.03
N TYR A 72 13.50 -2.36 10.67
CA TYR A 72 14.39 -1.19 10.54
C TYR A 72 15.83 -1.50 11.00
N LEU A 73 15.99 -2.18 12.13
CA LEU A 73 17.31 -2.52 12.69
C LEU A 73 18.05 -3.55 11.83
N LEU A 74 17.32 -4.47 11.20
CA LEU A 74 17.91 -5.61 10.49
C LEU A 74 17.94 -5.46 8.96
N PHE A 75 17.39 -4.38 8.39
CA PHE A 75 17.21 -4.24 6.94
C PHE A 75 18.50 -4.32 6.10
N ASP A 76 19.64 -4.00 6.72
CA ASP A 76 20.96 -4.03 6.07
C ASP A 76 21.52 -5.47 5.92
N LYS A 77 20.92 -6.46 6.60
CA LYS A 77 21.32 -7.86 6.52
C LYS A 77 20.78 -8.54 5.25
N LYS A 78 21.61 -8.62 4.21
CA LYS A 78 21.27 -9.21 2.90
C LYS A 78 20.58 -10.59 2.98
N ASN A 79 21.05 -11.49 3.85
CA ASN A 79 20.55 -12.86 3.94
C ASN A 79 19.06 -12.96 4.31
N ILE A 80 18.54 -11.99 5.08
CA ILE A 80 17.15 -11.96 5.55
C ILE A 80 16.32 -10.86 4.90
N GLN A 81 16.94 -10.00 4.08
CA GLN A 81 16.32 -8.81 3.50
C GLN A 81 15.05 -9.11 2.70
N LYS A 82 14.97 -10.27 2.03
CA LYS A 82 13.78 -10.73 1.30
C LYS A 82 12.56 -10.92 2.19
N TYR A 83 12.75 -11.42 3.41
CA TYR A 83 11.69 -11.60 4.40
C TYR A 83 11.32 -10.25 5.02
N LEU A 84 12.31 -9.41 5.32
CA LEU A 84 12.09 -8.08 5.87
C LEU A 84 11.31 -7.15 4.91
N ALA A 85 11.60 -7.22 3.61
CA ALA A 85 10.86 -6.49 2.58
C ALA A 85 9.38 -6.94 2.50
N LEU A 86 9.14 -8.25 2.65
CA LEU A 86 7.79 -8.82 2.66
C LEU A 86 7.01 -8.39 3.92
N ILE A 87 7.64 -8.48 5.09
CA ILE A 87 7.06 -8.01 6.35
C ILE A 87 6.68 -6.53 6.25
N MET A 88 7.58 -5.69 5.73
CA MET A 88 7.31 -4.26 5.58
C MET A 88 6.15 -3.98 4.63
N TYR A 89 6.06 -4.70 3.51
CA TYR A 89 4.98 -4.55 2.55
C TYR A 89 3.61 -4.91 3.17
N PHE A 90 3.51 -6.08 3.80
CA PHE A 90 2.26 -6.51 4.44
C PHE A 90 1.90 -5.66 5.65
N SER A 91 2.88 -5.22 6.43
CA SER A 91 2.66 -4.26 7.52
C SER A 91 2.10 -2.95 6.97
N SER A 92 2.62 -2.43 5.86
CA SER A 92 2.07 -1.22 5.23
C SER A 92 0.62 -1.39 4.78
N ILE A 93 0.24 -2.58 4.29
CA ILE A 93 -1.15 -2.92 3.98
C ILE A 93 -1.98 -2.94 5.26
N LEU A 94 -1.54 -3.65 6.30
CA LEU A 94 -2.25 -3.71 7.59
C LEU A 94 -2.45 -2.33 8.21
N PHE A 95 -1.48 -1.42 8.09
CA PHE A 95 -1.61 -0.04 8.55
C PHE A 95 -2.87 0.65 8.00
N THR A 96 -3.27 0.37 6.76
CA THR A 96 -4.48 0.96 6.19
C THR A 96 -5.77 0.50 6.90
N PHE A 97 -5.82 -0.75 7.36
CA PHE A 97 -6.94 -1.26 8.16
C PHE A 97 -6.97 -0.60 9.54
N PHE A 98 -5.80 -0.38 10.16
CA PHE A 98 -5.70 0.38 11.41
C PHE A 98 -6.11 1.85 11.23
N ALA A 99 -5.84 2.46 10.07
CA ALA A 99 -6.28 3.81 9.78
C ALA A 99 -7.82 3.90 9.71
N ILE A 100 -8.49 2.93 9.09
CA ILE A 100 -9.97 2.86 9.10
C ILE A 100 -10.48 2.70 10.53
N ALA A 101 -9.93 1.76 11.30
CA ALA A 101 -10.31 1.57 12.70
C ALA A 101 -10.13 2.84 13.53
N PHE A 102 -9.04 3.57 13.31
CA PHE A 102 -8.78 4.85 13.95
C PHE A 102 -9.84 5.90 13.58
N PHE A 103 -10.16 6.07 12.30
CA PHE A 103 -11.18 7.03 11.87
C PHE A 103 -12.57 6.67 12.40
N SER A 104 -12.87 5.39 12.59
CA SER A 104 -14.14 4.96 13.19
C SER A 104 -14.35 5.47 14.60
N PHE A 105 -13.31 5.81 15.38
CA PHE A 105 -13.47 6.41 16.71
C PHE A 105 -14.14 7.79 16.69
N LEU A 106 -14.15 8.46 15.54
CA LEU A 106 -14.87 9.72 15.35
C LEU A 106 -16.39 9.52 15.40
N ALA A 107 -16.89 8.33 15.07
CA ALA A 107 -18.31 8.04 15.07
C ALA A 107 -18.85 7.69 16.47
N GLU A 108 -20.16 7.78 16.63
CA GLU A 108 -20.85 7.41 17.88
C GLU A 108 -20.74 5.92 18.19
N ASN A 109 -20.76 5.06 17.16
CA ASN A 109 -20.59 3.61 17.27
C ASN A 109 -19.40 3.14 16.42
N PRO A 110 -18.16 3.22 16.95
CA PRO A 110 -16.94 2.94 16.21
C PRO A 110 -16.87 1.52 15.65
N VAL A 111 -17.33 0.54 16.42
CA VAL A 111 -17.26 -0.87 16.02
C VAL A 111 -18.16 -1.13 14.82
N LYS A 112 -19.40 -0.62 14.86
CA LYS A 112 -20.34 -0.76 13.73
C LYS A 112 -19.79 -0.09 12.47
N VAL A 113 -19.35 1.16 12.58
CA VAL A 113 -18.81 1.91 11.43
C VAL A 113 -17.55 1.26 10.88
N PHE A 114 -16.68 0.71 11.73
CA PHE A 114 -15.52 -0.05 11.29
C PHE A 114 -15.92 -1.29 10.48
N ILE A 115 -16.86 -2.11 10.96
CA ILE A 115 -17.31 -3.32 10.25
C ILE A 115 -17.94 -2.96 8.89
N GLU A 116 -18.77 -1.93 8.85
CA GLU A 116 -19.38 -1.43 7.61
C GLU A 116 -18.33 -0.92 6.62
N SER A 117 -17.35 -0.16 7.12
CA SER A 117 -16.24 0.38 6.32
C SER A 117 -15.36 -0.74 5.76
N ILE A 118 -15.02 -1.75 6.57
CA ILE A 118 -14.26 -2.92 6.10
C ILE A 118 -15.02 -3.71 5.05
N SER A 119 -16.34 -3.90 5.24
CA SER A 119 -17.19 -4.57 4.26
C SER A 119 -17.21 -3.81 2.93
N LEU A 120 -17.40 -2.48 3.00
CA LEU A 120 -17.35 -1.59 1.83
C LEU A 120 -15.98 -1.66 1.14
N LEU A 121 -14.89 -1.66 1.90
CA LEU A 121 -13.53 -1.77 1.38
C LEU A 121 -13.35 -3.03 0.53
N PHE A 122 -13.74 -4.19 1.06
CA PHE A 122 -13.62 -5.45 0.33
C PHE A 122 -14.48 -5.47 -0.94
N ILE A 123 -15.72 -4.97 -0.87
CA ILE A 123 -16.60 -4.86 -2.04
C ILE A 123 -15.93 -4.00 -3.13
N LEU A 124 -15.44 -2.82 -2.76
CA LEU A 124 -14.75 -1.92 -3.68
C LEU A 124 -13.50 -2.56 -4.28
N LEU A 125 -12.65 -3.19 -3.46
CA LEU A 125 -11.42 -3.82 -3.93
C LEU A 125 -11.71 -4.95 -4.92
N ILE A 126 -12.64 -5.85 -4.59
CA ILE A 126 -13.01 -6.98 -5.46
C ILE A 126 -13.55 -6.44 -6.78
N PHE A 127 -14.47 -5.48 -6.74
CA PHE A 127 -15.07 -4.90 -7.93
C PHE A 127 -14.03 -4.21 -8.82
N LEU A 128 -13.21 -3.33 -8.24
CA LEU A 128 -12.24 -2.54 -9.00
C LEU A 128 -11.12 -3.41 -9.57
N GLU A 129 -10.64 -4.39 -8.80
CA GLU A 129 -9.61 -5.33 -9.27
C GLU A 129 -10.15 -6.23 -10.39
N PHE A 130 -11.40 -6.69 -10.27
CA PHE A 130 -12.06 -7.45 -11.33
C PHE A 130 -12.19 -6.65 -12.63
N VAL A 131 -12.71 -5.41 -12.55
CA VAL A 131 -12.81 -4.50 -13.70
C VAL A 131 -11.44 -4.25 -14.31
N TYR A 132 -10.42 -3.98 -13.48
CA TYR A 132 -9.07 -3.72 -13.96
C TYR A 132 -8.47 -4.93 -14.69
N MET A 133 -8.60 -6.13 -14.12
CA MET A 133 -8.13 -7.38 -14.72
C MET A 133 -8.81 -7.68 -16.06
N LEU A 134 -10.13 -7.44 -16.16
CA LEU A 134 -10.88 -7.58 -17.39
C LEU A 134 -10.37 -6.61 -18.47
N ILE A 135 -10.10 -5.36 -18.11
CA ILE A 135 -9.54 -4.37 -19.04
C ILE A 135 -8.11 -4.72 -19.46
N VAL A 136 -7.27 -5.24 -18.56
CA VAL A 136 -5.94 -5.77 -18.91
C VAL A 136 -6.08 -6.89 -19.95
N PHE A 137 -7.02 -7.82 -19.76
CA PHE A 137 -7.27 -8.91 -20.70
C PHE A 137 -7.70 -8.38 -22.08
N ILE A 138 -8.69 -7.47 -22.12
CA ILE A 138 -9.15 -6.86 -23.38
C ILE A 138 -8.00 -6.11 -24.06
N SER A 139 -7.27 -5.27 -23.31
CA SER A 139 -6.15 -4.46 -23.83
C SER A 139 -5.08 -5.32 -24.51
N LEU A 140 -4.82 -6.53 -23.99
CA LEU A 140 -3.90 -7.48 -24.61
C LEU A 140 -4.47 -8.09 -25.90
N LYS A 141 -5.76 -8.40 -25.93
CA LYS A 141 -6.44 -8.95 -27.11
C LYS A 141 -6.45 -7.96 -28.28
N ILE A 142 -6.61 -6.67 -28.00
CA ILE A 142 -6.65 -5.60 -29.01
C ILE A 142 -5.29 -4.89 -29.21
N ASN A 143 -4.23 -5.36 -28.53
CA ASN A 143 -2.88 -4.79 -28.54
C ASN A 143 -2.81 -3.27 -28.26
N ASN A 144 -3.70 -2.77 -27.39
CA ASN A 144 -3.78 -1.35 -27.01
C ASN A 144 -3.55 -1.19 -25.51
N LEU A 145 -2.30 -1.04 -25.10
CA LEU A 145 -1.93 -0.87 -23.68
C LEU A 145 -2.31 0.51 -23.11
N ASN A 146 -2.65 1.48 -23.97
CA ASN A 146 -3.10 2.79 -23.51
C ASN A 146 -4.47 2.71 -22.83
N LEU A 147 -5.33 1.77 -23.26
CA LEU A 147 -6.64 1.54 -22.64
C LEU A 147 -6.50 1.16 -21.15
N ARG A 148 -5.62 0.19 -20.86
CA ARG A 148 -5.26 -0.18 -19.48
C ARG A 148 -4.76 1.01 -18.67
N ASP A 149 -3.85 1.80 -19.23
CA ASP A 149 -3.26 2.94 -18.52
C ASP A 149 -4.29 4.02 -18.20
N MET A 150 -5.20 4.29 -19.14
CA MET A 150 -6.32 5.21 -18.95
C MET A 150 -7.26 4.72 -17.85
N VAL A 151 -7.66 3.44 -17.88
CA VAL A 151 -8.57 2.87 -16.89
C VAL A 151 -7.93 2.84 -15.50
N ALA A 152 -6.64 2.50 -15.38
CA ALA A 152 -5.94 2.55 -14.10
C ALA A 152 -5.98 3.95 -13.47
N MET A 153 -5.79 5.00 -14.28
CA MET A 153 -5.89 6.38 -13.80
C MET A 153 -7.33 6.76 -13.46
N PHE A 154 -8.30 6.34 -14.27
CA PHE A 154 -9.72 6.56 -14.00
C PHE A 154 -10.16 5.94 -12.68
N ILE A 155 -9.78 4.69 -12.41
CA ILE A 155 -10.07 4.00 -11.14
C ILE A 155 -9.46 4.77 -9.97
N MET A 156 -8.16 5.10 -10.04
CA MET A 156 -7.46 5.79 -8.95
C MET A 156 -8.06 7.17 -8.65
N ASN A 157 -8.35 7.95 -9.68
CA ASN A 157 -8.91 9.29 -9.53
C ASN A 157 -10.38 9.24 -9.12
N GLY A 158 -11.17 8.34 -9.73
CA GLY A 158 -12.60 8.21 -9.48
C GLY A 158 -12.89 7.80 -8.04
N VAL A 159 -12.18 6.81 -7.53
CA VAL A 159 -12.32 6.38 -6.13
C VAL A 159 -11.91 7.47 -5.15
N SER A 160 -10.86 8.23 -5.47
CA SER A 160 -10.42 9.36 -4.65
C SER A 160 -11.45 10.50 -4.62
N LEU A 161 -12.03 10.83 -5.79
CA LEU A 161 -13.08 11.85 -5.90
C LEU A 161 -14.37 11.43 -5.18
N LEU A 162 -14.77 10.15 -5.30
CA LEU A 162 -15.87 9.59 -4.53
C LEU A 162 -15.60 9.72 -3.03
N GLY A 163 -14.38 9.42 -2.58
CA GLY A 163 -13.97 9.59 -1.19
C GLY A 163 -14.10 11.03 -0.69
N ILE A 164 -13.61 12.00 -1.46
CA ILE A 164 -13.74 13.43 -1.14
C ILE A 164 -15.22 13.84 -1.09
N GLY A 165 -16.03 13.40 -2.06
CA GLY A 165 -17.46 13.68 -2.09
C GLY A 165 -18.18 13.16 -0.85
N LEU A 166 -17.86 11.95 -0.39
CA LEU A 166 -18.42 11.39 0.84
C LEU A 166 -17.98 12.14 2.10
N ILE A 167 -16.74 12.64 2.14
CA ILE A 167 -16.26 13.48 3.25
C ILE A 167 -17.05 14.81 3.30
N VAL A 168 -17.26 15.46 2.14
CA VAL A 168 -18.08 16.68 2.08
C VAL A 168 -19.54 16.40 2.46
N LEU A 169 -20.09 15.26 2.04
CA LEU A 169 -21.43 14.83 2.43
C LEU A 169 -21.55 14.57 3.94
N SER A 170 -20.46 14.13 4.59
CA SER A 170 -20.42 13.94 6.04
C SER A 170 -20.76 15.22 6.78
N GLU A 171 -20.17 16.34 6.36
CA GLU A 171 -20.45 17.67 6.90
C GLU A 171 -21.87 18.11 6.55
N ALA A 172 -22.26 18.00 5.28
CA ALA A 172 -23.58 18.45 4.82
C ALA A 172 -24.76 17.69 5.45
N LYS A 173 -24.54 16.47 5.94
CA LYS A 173 -25.55 15.61 6.57
C LYS A 173 -25.35 15.44 8.08
N ASP A 174 -24.35 16.09 8.65
CA ASP A 174 -23.93 15.91 10.05
C ASP A 174 -23.85 14.43 10.45
N ASN A 175 -23.20 13.63 9.61
CA ASN A 175 -23.06 12.19 9.83
C ASN A 175 -21.64 11.74 9.51
N ILE A 176 -20.86 11.56 10.57
CA ILE A 176 -19.44 11.19 10.55
C ILE A 176 -19.19 9.86 9.82
N SER A 177 -20.18 8.96 9.76
CA SER A 177 -20.05 7.67 9.08
C SER A 177 -19.71 7.86 7.60
N PHE A 178 -20.30 8.86 6.94
CA PHE A 178 -19.96 9.19 5.56
C PHE A 178 -18.50 9.64 5.41
N GLY A 179 -17.96 10.36 6.39
CA GLY A 179 -16.54 10.75 6.40
C GLY A 179 -15.62 9.54 6.49
N VAL A 180 -15.97 8.56 7.33
CA VAL A 180 -15.20 7.30 7.45
C VAL A 180 -15.33 6.46 6.18
N PHE A 181 -16.51 6.40 5.55
CA PHE A 181 -16.69 5.75 4.25
C PHE A 181 -15.90 6.45 3.13
N GLY A 182 -15.80 7.78 3.18
CA GLY A 182 -14.97 8.54 2.26
C GLY A 182 -13.48 8.25 2.41
N ALA A 183 -12.99 8.19 3.65
CA ALA A 183 -11.62 7.77 3.95
C ALA A 183 -11.35 6.32 3.49
N THR A 184 -12.33 5.44 3.66
CA THR A 184 -12.29 4.05 3.19
C THR A 184 -12.14 3.95 1.67
N ALA A 185 -12.87 4.78 0.91
CA ALA A 185 -12.71 4.84 -0.55
C ALA A 185 -11.28 5.24 -0.93
N ILE A 186 -10.73 6.31 -0.33
CA ILE A 186 -9.34 6.74 -0.57
C ILE A 186 -8.35 5.59 -0.27
N ILE A 187 -8.56 4.88 0.83
CA ILE A 187 -7.75 3.70 1.20
C ILE A 187 -7.87 2.58 0.18
N ALA A 188 -9.05 2.33 -0.39
CA ALA A 188 -9.22 1.36 -1.47
C ALA A 188 -8.33 1.70 -2.67
N GLY A 189 -8.26 2.98 -3.05
CA GLY A 189 -7.32 3.46 -4.09
C GLY A 189 -5.86 3.18 -3.73
N LEU A 190 -5.45 3.44 -2.48
CA LEU A 190 -4.08 3.14 -2.02
C LEU A 190 -3.76 1.64 -2.07
N LEU A 191 -4.73 0.78 -1.77
CA LEU A 191 -4.55 -0.67 -1.82
C LEU A 191 -4.46 -1.19 -3.26
N ILE A 192 -5.20 -0.61 -4.21
CA ILE A 192 -5.01 -0.87 -5.65
C ILE A 192 -3.61 -0.43 -6.09
N LEU A 193 -3.15 0.74 -5.64
CA LEU A 193 -1.78 1.15 -5.94
C LEU A 193 -0.76 0.17 -5.34
N ALA A 194 -1.04 -0.41 -4.17
CA ALA A 194 -0.19 -1.41 -3.55
C ALA A 194 -0.07 -2.68 -4.42
N THR A 195 -1.14 -3.13 -5.09
CA THR A 195 -1.07 -4.28 -6.02
C THR A 195 -0.10 -4.01 -7.18
N PHE A 196 -0.07 -2.79 -7.71
CA PHE A 196 0.89 -2.39 -8.75
C PHE A 196 2.34 -2.36 -8.25
N HIS A 197 2.55 -2.22 -6.95
CA HIS A 197 3.86 -2.24 -6.30
C HIS A 197 4.30 -3.62 -5.81
N TYR A 198 3.43 -4.64 -5.80
CA TYR A 198 3.78 -6.00 -5.43
C TYR A 198 5.03 -6.56 -6.14
N PRO A 199 5.30 -6.26 -7.43
CA PRO A 199 6.54 -6.69 -8.09
C PRO A 199 7.84 -6.24 -7.41
N ARG A 200 7.81 -5.17 -6.60
CA ARG A 200 8.96 -4.71 -5.81
C ARG A 200 9.39 -5.74 -4.77
N VAL A 201 8.42 -6.41 -4.15
CA VAL A 201 8.69 -7.49 -3.19
C VAL A 201 9.30 -8.69 -3.93
N LEU A 202 8.72 -9.06 -5.08
CA LEU A 202 9.19 -10.18 -5.90
C LEU A 202 10.64 -10.01 -6.37
N HIS A 203 11.14 -8.78 -6.52
CA HIS A 203 12.54 -8.53 -6.89
C HIS A 203 13.54 -9.14 -5.90
N TYR A 204 13.23 -9.14 -4.59
CA TYR A 204 14.07 -9.76 -3.56
C TYR A 204 14.08 -11.29 -3.58
N TRP A 205 13.19 -11.90 -4.37
CA TRP A 205 13.04 -13.34 -4.48
C TRP A 205 13.56 -13.91 -5.80
N LYS A 206 13.94 -13.04 -6.75
CA LYS A 206 14.60 -13.47 -7.99
C LYS A 206 16.03 -13.90 -7.69
N ARG A 207 16.50 -14.94 -8.41
CA ARG A 207 17.92 -15.33 -8.35
C ARG A 207 18.77 -14.21 -8.93
N GLN A 208 19.97 -14.01 -8.38
CA GLN A 208 20.91 -12.95 -8.80
C GLN A 208 21.17 -12.98 -10.33
N SER A 209 21.21 -14.18 -10.93
CA SER A 209 21.36 -14.42 -12.37
C SER A 209 20.27 -13.79 -13.25
N ASP A 210 19.05 -13.63 -12.71
CA ASP A 210 17.93 -13.04 -13.46
C ASP A 210 17.93 -11.51 -13.39
N ILE A 211 18.72 -10.92 -12.48
CA ILE A 211 18.87 -9.48 -12.30
C ILE A 211 19.93 -8.95 -13.26
N ASP A 212 21.06 -9.65 -13.41
CA ASP A 212 22.18 -9.24 -14.25
C ASP A 212 21.92 -9.34 -15.77
N SER A 213 20.98 -10.21 -16.19
CA SER A 213 20.58 -10.32 -17.61
C SER A 213 19.92 -9.05 -18.18
N ASN A 214 19.45 -8.13 -17.33
CA ASN A 214 18.88 -6.85 -17.74
C ASN A 214 19.88 -5.68 -17.69
N VAL A 215 21.13 -5.89 -17.26
CA VAL A 215 22.08 -4.80 -16.99
C VAL A 215 23.20 -4.64 -18.02
N SER A 216 23.56 -5.62 -18.86
CA SER A 216 24.86 -5.51 -19.55
C SER A 216 24.93 -5.73 -21.07
N VAL A 217 23.89 -5.44 -21.86
CA VAL A 217 24.13 -5.24 -23.32
C VAL A 217 24.96 -3.96 -23.56
N TYR A 218 24.70 -2.90 -22.78
CA TYR A 218 25.42 -1.63 -22.87
C TYR A 218 26.70 -1.57 -22.01
N GLY A 219 26.72 -2.27 -20.85
CA GLY A 219 27.93 -2.36 -20.02
C GLY A 219 29.07 -3.14 -20.70
N ASN A 220 28.74 -4.30 -21.29
CA ASN A 220 29.74 -5.13 -21.98
C ASN A 220 30.33 -4.44 -23.21
N SER A 221 29.54 -3.64 -23.94
CA SER A 221 30.03 -2.94 -25.13
C SER A 221 30.99 -1.79 -24.77
N ILE A 222 30.79 -1.11 -23.64
CA ILE A 222 31.70 -0.08 -23.14
C ILE A 222 33.01 -0.68 -22.63
N GLU A 223 32.96 -1.81 -21.92
CA GLU A 223 34.17 -2.55 -21.49
C GLU A 223 34.96 -3.11 -22.69
N MET A 224 34.28 -3.67 -23.69
CA MET A 224 34.93 -4.14 -24.93
C MET A 224 35.58 -3.00 -25.71
N MET A 225 34.99 -1.80 -25.71
CA MET A 225 35.59 -0.62 -26.35
C MET A 225 36.81 -0.09 -25.57
N LYS A 226 36.80 -0.16 -24.23
CA LYS A 226 37.97 0.22 -23.41
C LYS A 226 39.14 -0.75 -23.62
N ASN A 227 38.89 -2.06 -23.66
CA ASN A 227 39.94 -3.06 -23.88
C ASN A 227 40.56 -3.04 -25.30
N LYS A 228 39.87 -2.47 -26.29
CA LYS A 228 40.46 -2.23 -27.63
C LYS A 228 41.38 -1.00 -27.68
N ARG A 229 41.24 -0.03 -26.77
CA ARG A 229 42.09 1.18 -26.75
C ARG A 229 43.45 0.96 -26.07
N THR A 230 43.56 -0.02 -25.19
CA THR A 230 44.79 -0.35 -24.43
C THR A 230 45.69 -1.38 -25.12
N LYS A 231 45.27 -1.92 -26.27
CA LYS A 231 46.15 -2.70 -27.15
C LYS A 231 46.69 -1.80 -28.27
N LYS A 232 47.73 -1.03 -27.96
CA LYS A 232 48.65 -0.47 -28.94
C LYS A 232 50.06 -0.70 -28.41
#